data_AF-A0AAP1G5A0-F1
#
_entry.id   AF-A0AAP1G5A0-F1
#
_cell.length_a   1.000
_cell.length_b   1.000
_cell.length_c   1.000
_cell.angle_alpha   90.00
_cell.angle_beta   90.00
_cell.angle_gamma   90.00
#
_symmetry.space_group_name_H-M   'P 1'
#
loop_
_entity.id
_entity.type
_entity.pdbx_description
1 polymer ?
#
loop_
_entity_poly.entity_id
_entity_poly.type
_entity_poly.pdbx_seq_one_letter_code
_entity_poly.pdbx_strand_id
1 'polypeptide(L)' 'MKGFRFGSALGSFYILPANGGWEATFGNASLGAFSCPEVAAERISRGDCAQPSELDTATLEVPDEIAEWEIVHV' A
#
# COMPACT_ATOMS: atom_id res chain seq x y z
N MET A 1 -14.04 7.91 6.56
CA MET A 1 -12.63 7.84 7.05
C MET A 1 -11.70 8.13 5.87
N LYS A 2 -10.41 8.45 6.06
CA LYS A 2 -9.49 8.69 4.92
C LYS A 2 -8.61 7.46 4.70
N GLY A 3 -8.43 7.06 3.44
CA GLY A 3 -7.49 6.03 2.98
C GLY A 3 -6.57 6.61 1.91
N PHE A 4 -5.61 5.79 1.45
CA PHE A 4 -4.65 6.19 0.42
C PHE A 4 -4.65 5.17 -0.72
N ARG A 5 -4.45 5.67 -1.94
CA ARG A 5 -4.39 4.87 -3.15
C ARG A 5 -3.20 5.29 -4.01
N PHE A 6 -2.49 4.32 -4.56
CA PHE A 6 -1.50 4.55 -5.60
C PHE A 6 -1.80 3.64 -6.81
N GLY A 7 -1.90 4.23 -7.99
CA GLY A 7 -2.09 3.49 -9.24
C GLY A 7 -0.75 3.20 -9.91
N SER A 8 -0.39 1.91 -10.03
CA SER A 8 0.75 1.46 -10.83
C SER A 8 0.29 0.95 -12.19
N ALA A 9 1.26 0.60 -13.06
CA ALA A 9 0.98 0.02 -14.37
C ALA A 9 0.22 -1.33 -14.32
N LEU A 10 0.29 -2.06 -13.19
CA LEU A 10 -0.31 -3.39 -13.05
C LEU A 10 -1.58 -3.41 -12.20
N GLY A 11 -1.90 -2.32 -11.49
CA GLY A 11 -3.04 -2.29 -10.60
C GLY A 11 -2.99 -1.12 -9.63
N SER A 12 -3.80 -1.17 -8.59
CA SER A 12 -3.79 -0.15 -7.55
C SER A 12 -3.46 -0.75 -6.20
N PHE A 13 -2.57 -0.05 -5.50
CA PHE A 13 -2.31 -0.25 -4.09
C PHE A 13 -3.30 0.56 -3.29
N TYR A 14 -3.74 0.00 -2.17
CA TYR A 14 -4.58 0.68 -1.20
C TYR A 14 -3.96 0.55 0.18
N ILE A 15 -4.01 1.63 0.96
CA ILE A 15 -3.69 1.64 2.38
C ILE A 15 -4.92 2.20 3.08
N LEU A 16 -5.69 1.33 3.73
CA LEU A 16 -6.99 1.66 4.30
C LEU A 16 -6.97 1.50 5.83
N PRO A 17 -7.75 2.30 6.57
CA PRO A 17 -7.91 2.10 8.01
C PRO A 17 -8.48 0.72 8.31
N ALA A 18 -7.87 0.02 9.27
CA ALA A 18 -8.29 -1.28 9.76
C ALA A 18 -8.40 -1.26 11.29
N ASN A 19 -8.81 -2.38 11.90
CA ASN A 19 -8.96 -2.45 13.36
C ASN A 19 -7.61 -2.24 14.06
N GLY A 20 -7.43 -1.05 14.64
CA GLY A 20 -6.24 -0.69 15.42
C GLY A 20 -5.02 -0.29 14.59
N GLY A 21 -5.17 -0.04 13.29
CA GLY A 21 -4.06 0.33 12.41
C GLY A 21 -4.49 0.52 10.96
N TRP A 22 -3.64 0.07 10.05
CA TRP A 22 -3.82 0.21 8.61
C TRP A 22 -3.56 -1.11 7.91
N GLU A 23 -4.33 -1.42 6.89
CA GLU A 23 -4.13 -2.59 6.04
C GLU A 23 -3.73 -2.13 4.64
N ALA A 24 -2.66 -2.72 4.11
CA ALA A 24 -2.25 -2.49 2.73
C ALA A 24 -2.67 -3.66 1.85
N THR A 25 -3.18 -3.36 0.65
CA THR A 25 -3.62 -4.37 -0.31
C THR A 25 -3.19 -4.01 -1.73
N PHE A 26 -3.05 -5.03 -2.57
CA PHE A 26 -2.90 -4.90 -4.01
C PHE A 26 -3.82 -5.92 -4.70
N GLY A 27 -4.83 -5.43 -5.41
CA GLY A 27 -5.92 -6.29 -5.90
C GLY A 27 -6.63 -6.99 -4.72
N ASN A 28 -6.63 -8.34 -4.74
CA ASN A 28 -7.23 -9.15 -3.67
C ASN A 28 -6.19 -9.65 -2.64
N ALA A 29 -4.91 -9.30 -2.80
CA ALA A 29 -3.85 -9.72 -1.91
C ALA A 29 -3.66 -8.70 -0.77
N SER A 30 -3.57 -9.20 0.46
CA SER A 30 -3.12 -8.39 1.60
C SER A 30 -1.60 -8.34 1.61
N LEU A 31 -1.04 -7.13 1.65
CA LEU A 31 0.39 -6.86 1.76
C LEU A 31 0.84 -6.74 3.23
N GLY A 32 -0.12 -6.74 4.16
CA GLY A 32 0.11 -6.72 5.59
C GLY A 32 -0.65 -5.63 6.33
N ALA A 33 -0.56 -5.69 7.65
CA ALA A 33 -1.08 -4.69 8.57
C ALA A 33 0.07 -3.85 9.15
N PHE A 34 -0.17 -2.55 9.30
CA PHE A 34 0.82 -1.54 9.68
C PHE A 34 0.27 -0.61 10.76
N SER A 35 1.17 0.00 11.51
CA SER A 35 0.82 0.96 12.57
C SER A 35 0.32 2.31 12.02
N CYS A 36 0.87 2.75 10.89
CA CYS A 36 0.52 4.01 10.23
C CYS A 36 0.74 3.91 8.71
N PRO A 37 0.11 4.77 7.90
CA PRO A 37 0.15 4.65 6.44
C PRO A 37 1.52 5.01 5.86
N GLU A 38 2.30 5.86 6.53
CA GLU A 38 3.68 6.20 6.15
C GLU A 38 4.58 4.97 6.14
N VAL A 39 4.49 4.15 7.20
CA VAL A 39 5.26 2.90 7.30
C VAL A 39 4.82 1.89 6.24
N ALA A 40 3.53 1.85 5.92
CA ALA A 40 3.03 1.00 4.86
C ALA A 40 3.61 1.40 3.49
N ALA A 41 3.56 2.69 3.12
CA ALA A 41 4.13 3.19 1.87
C ALA A 41 5.65 2.90 1.75
N GLU A 42 6.41 3.18 2.81
CA GLU A 42 7.86 2.88 2.86
C GLU A 42 8.13 1.40 2.61
N ARG A 43 7.42 0.49 3.29
CA ARG A 43 7.64 -0.96 3.17
C ARG A 43 7.25 -1.49 1.80
N ILE A 44 6.12 -1.03 1.24
CA ILE A 44 5.65 -1.43 -0.10
C ILE A 44 6.64 -0.98 -1.18
N SER A 45 7.15 0.26 -1.10
CA SER A 45 8.12 0.80 -2.06
C SER A 45 9.41 -0.03 -2.16
N ARG A 46 9.82 -0.64 -1.04
CA ARG A 46 11.03 -1.47 -0.93
C ARG A 46 10.78 -2.96 -1.19
N GLY A 47 9.53 -3.38 -1.35
CA GLY A 47 9.17 -4.80 -1.38
C GLY A 47 9.34 -5.52 -0.04
N ASP A 48 9.50 -4.78 1.06
CA ASP A 48 9.71 -5.31 2.42
C ASP A 48 8.37 -5.48 3.16
N CYS A 49 7.42 -6.13 2.48
CA CYS A 49 6.10 -6.47 2.99
C CYS A 49 5.67 -7.82 2.40
N ALA A 50 4.50 -8.34 2.80
CA ALA A 50 3.99 -9.57 2.19
C ALA A 50 3.78 -9.32 0.69
N GLN A 51 4.47 -10.10 -0.14
CA GLN A 51 4.40 -9.96 -1.59
C GLN A 51 3.34 -10.93 -2.15
N PRO A 52 2.55 -10.51 -3.16
CA PRO A 52 1.81 -11.46 -3.98
C PRO A 52 2.82 -12.41 -4.63
N SER A 53 2.53 -13.72 -4.66
CA SER A 53 3.48 -14.77 -5.09
C SER A 53 4.08 -14.61 -6.49
N GLU A 54 3.56 -13.69 -7.31
CA GLU A 54 3.97 -13.43 -8.69
C GLU A 54 4.30 -11.95 -8.98
N LEU A 55 4.40 -11.11 -7.94
CA LEU A 55 4.58 -9.66 -8.11
C LEU A 55 5.62 -9.14 -7.14
N ASP A 56 6.69 -8.55 -7.68
CA ASP A 56 7.65 -7.77 -6.89
C ASP A 56 7.22 -6.30 -6.90
N THR A 57 6.70 -5.81 -5.78
CA THR A 57 6.18 -4.44 -5.66
C THR A 57 7.27 -3.38 -5.83
N ALA A 58 8.55 -3.72 -5.59
CA ALA A 58 9.66 -2.79 -5.77
C ALA A 58 9.88 -2.41 -7.25
N THR A 59 9.38 -3.22 -8.18
CA THR A 59 9.47 -2.95 -9.63
C THR A 59 8.36 -2.01 -10.14
N LEU A 60 7.42 -1.61 -9.27
CA LEU A 60 6.20 -0.89 -9.66
C LEU A 60 6.24 0.61 -9.37
N GLU A 61 7.45 1.13 -9.11
CA GLU A 61 7.71 2.56 -8.88
C GLU A 61 6.76 3.16 -7.83
N VAL A 62 6.46 2.37 -6.79
CA VAL A 62 5.59 2.80 -5.70
C VAL A 62 6.33 3.86 -4.88
N PRO A 63 5.77 5.08 -4.72
CA PRO A 63 6.39 6.12 -3.92
C PRO A 63 6.38 5.74 -2.44
N ASP A 64 7.50 5.98 -1.76
CA ASP A 64 7.68 5.76 -0.34
C ASP A 64 7.04 6.87 0.51
N GLU A 65 6.87 8.07 -0.05
CA GLU A 65 6.17 9.16 0.61
C GLU A 65 4.65 9.05 0.45
N ILE A 66 3.93 8.90 1.57
CA ILE A 66 2.45 8.82 1.56
C ILE A 66 1.78 10.08 0.98
N ALA A 67 2.48 11.21 0.97
CA ALA A 67 1.98 12.47 0.40
C ALA A 67 1.82 12.40 -1.13
N GLU A 68 2.50 11.48 -1.80
CA GLU A 68 2.39 11.22 -3.23
C GLU A 68 1.19 10.30 -3.58
N TRP A 69 0.54 9.72 -2.56
CA TRP A 69 -0.61 8.86 -2.75
C TRP A 69 -1.90 9.68 -2.81
N GLU A 70 -2.85 9.22 -3.62
CA GLU A 70 -4.18 9.81 -3.71
C GLU A 70 -4.97 9.55 -2.42
N ILE A 71 -5.55 10.60 -1.83
CA ILE A 71 -6.46 10.45 -0.69
C ILE A 71 -7.82 9.96 -1.19
N VAL A 72 -8.25 8.80 -0.71
CA VAL A 72 -9.57 8.23 -0.98
C VAL A 72 -10.47 8.31 0.26
N HIS A 73 -11.76 8.54 0.05
CA HIS A 73 -12.76 8.51 1.13
C HIS A 73 -13.31 7.09 1.26
N VAL A 74 -13.29 6.58 2.49
CA VAL A 74 -13.75 5.22 2.87
C VAL A 74 -14.98 5.33 3.75
#